data_AF-A0A3M6VCE5-F1
#
_entry.id   AF-A0A3M6VCE5-F1
#
_cell.length_a   1.000
_cell.length_b   1.000
_cell.length_c   1.000
_cell.angle_alpha   90.00
_cell.angle_beta   90.00
_cell.angle_gamma   90.00
#
_symmetry.space_group_name_H-M   'P 1'
#
loop_
_entity.id
_entity.type
_entity.pdbx_description
1 polymer ?
#
loop_
_entity_poly.entity_id
_entity_poly.type
_entity_poly.pdbx_seq_one_letter_code
_entity_poly.pdbx_strand_id
1 'polypeptide(L)'
;MSEHFLWRVDYDPKRGRLLRATRDVKTGQCVLRERAYDNVVLSTNRAALCAVCLHAAAADICCDDCSTVFFCSEKCRGALQDVHEKECEALEEVDLTAAKTKTDVDLLRLLIRILAARSLDAADGKLHADDEGIVKASYANVKDLVHVLDKEGGLWVDHVRAGARKIMEDLPDECHLPVEEVVVIAAQINENSYALDALDEKHLVAAVGLFAICGLVNHSCQPNCTWSNAGDSIMEVRALRDINEGEEFTLSYIDIDVERDERREELRKTKHFECRCERCAAPLSESVDRFLEGFCCPTCSSKAVGENECLLVQVEDKLLCPNCQFDVPKTVIASAILTVRAKLANAKQYLNQFRYASVVAELGDVLRGVNVNGQVIPFHLSHSVAIAMTRVLSDAQLKLGNVVEAYKFRRRLLKALQLVSWRYHLPLALAHFDYAEALRRMLVDSTTPVCENLDRDELQREMRASYQAFSDICAVCLGKPHPLRHRAVASLKY
;
A
#
# COMPACT_ATOMS: atom_id res chain seq x y z
N MET A 1 -33.86 2.45 1.44
CA MET A 1 -32.68 3.30 1.70
C MET A 1 -31.56 3.05 0.67
N SER A 2 -31.88 2.59 -0.55
CA SER A 2 -30.92 2.10 -1.55
C SER A 2 -30.66 3.07 -2.72
N GLU A 3 -31.13 4.32 -2.64
CA GLU A 3 -31.00 5.30 -3.74
C GLU A 3 -29.90 6.37 -3.54
N HIS A 4 -29.20 6.40 -2.39
CA HIS A 4 -28.23 7.48 -2.11
C HIS A 4 -26.75 7.14 -2.35
N PHE A 5 -26.34 5.88 -2.21
CA PHE A 5 -24.94 5.50 -2.39
C PHE A 5 -24.67 4.92 -3.78
N LEU A 6 -23.44 5.11 -4.28
CA LEU A 6 -22.95 4.47 -5.51
C LEU A 6 -22.73 2.96 -5.35
N TRP A 7 -22.87 2.45 -4.13
CA TRP A 7 -22.64 1.09 -3.75
C TRP A 7 -23.82 0.53 -2.96
N ARG A 8 -23.98 -0.79 -3.00
CA ARG A 8 -24.82 -1.56 -2.10
C ARG A 8 -24.02 -2.73 -1.56
N VAL A 9 -24.30 -3.13 -0.32
CA VAL A 9 -23.80 -4.40 0.22
C VAL A 9 -24.52 -5.54 -0.47
N ASP A 10 -23.76 -6.51 -0.95
CA ASP A 10 -24.24 -7.75 -1.55
C ASP A 10 -23.43 -8.93 -0.97
N TYR A 11 -23.77 -10.16 -1.34
CA TYR A 11 -23.17 -11.38 -0.83
C TYR A 11 -22.78 -12.34 -1.94
N ASP A 12 -21.55 -12.84 -1.88
CA ASP A 12 -21.02 -13.92 -2.69
C ASP A 12 -20.82 -15.17 -1.81
N PRO A 13 -21.36 -16.34 -2.19
CA PRO A 13 -21.27 -17.57 -1.37
C PRO A 13 -19.85 -18.04 -1.04
N LYS A 14 -18.84 -17.63 -1.82
CA LYS A 14 -17.44 -18.03 -1.63
C LYS A 14 -16.60 -16.93 -1.00
N ARG A 15 -16.92 -15.66 -1.29
CA ARG A 15 -16.13 -14.49 -0.90
C ARG A 15 -16.76 -13.69 0.24
N GLY A 16 -17.96 -14.04 0.67
CA GLY A 16 -18.68 -13.34 1.72
C GLY A 16 -19.31 -12.04 1.22
N ARG A 17 -19.38 -11.04 2.08
CA ARG A 17 -19.96 -9.73 1.72
C ARG A 17 -19.05 -8.97 0.79
N LEU A 18 -19.65 -8.12 -0.04
CA LEU A 18 -18.96 -7.29 -1.02
C LEU A 18 -19.76 -6.03 -1.33
N LEU A 19 -19.12 -5.05 -1.98
CA LEU A 19 -19.82 -3.88 -2.50
C LEU A 19 -20.01 -3.97 -4.02
N ARG A 20 -21.24 -3.71 -4.49
CA ARG A 20 -21.55 -3.58 -5.94
C ARG A 20 -22.01 -2.19 -6.31
N ALA A 21 -21.67 -1.78 -7.53
CA ALA A 21 -22.16 -0.56 -8.13
C ALA A 21 -23.69 -0.55 -8.25
N THR A 22 -24.33 0.54 -7.83
CA THR A 22 -25.78 0.76 -7.99
C THR A 22 -26.15 1.40 -9.33
N ARG A 23 -25.15 1.92 -10.06
CA ARG A 23 -25.24 2.50 -11.40
C ARG A 23 -23.86 2.54 -12.03
N ASP A 24 -23.76 2.89 -13.30
CA ASP A 24 -22.47 3.10 -13.96
C ASP A 24 -21.62 4.16 -13.25
N VAL A 25 -20.34 3.86 -13.06
CA VAL A 25 -19.34 4.72 -12.44
C VAL A 25 -18.24 5.02 -13.46
N LYS A 26 -17.83 6.29 -13.54
CA LYS A 26 -16.79 6.73 -14.47
C LYS A 26 -15.40 6.70 -13.86
N THR A 27 -14.40 6.48 -14.71
CA THR A 27 -12.98 6.57 -14.34
C THR A 27 -12.69 7.85 -13.56
N GLY A 28 -12.05 7.71 -12.40
CA GLY A 28 -11.69 8.81 -11.48
C GLY A 28 -12.83 9.31 -10.59
N GLN A 29 -14.04 8.77 -10.70
CA GLN A 29 -15.15 9.10 -9.80
C GLN A 29 -14.89 8.52 -8.40
N CYS A 30 -15.17 9.30 -7.37
CA CYS A 30 -15.17 8.83 -5.99
C CYS A 30 -16.41 7.95 -5.76
N VAL A 31 -16.19 6.71 -5.30
CA VAL A 31 -17.27 5.73 -5.05
C VAL A 31 -17.67 5.66 -3.59
N LEU A 32 -16.72 5.89 -2.67
CA LEU A 32 -16.93 5.82 -1.22
C LEU A 32 -15.95 6.76 -0.52
N ARG A 33 -16.47 7.60 0.37
CA ARG A 33 -15.68 8.29 1.41
C ARG A 33 -16.18 7.79 2.74
N GLU A 34 -15.30 7.27 3.58
CA GLU A 34 -15.64 6.81 4.93
C GLU A 34 -14.69 7.46 5.93
N ARG A 35 -15.26 8.09 6.95
CA ARG A 35 -14.49 8.47 8.14
C ARG A 35 -14.28 7.21 8.97
N ALA A 36 -13.06 7.02 9.47
CA ALA A 36 -12.76 5.92 10.38
C ALA A 36 -13.82 5.88 11.48
N TYR A 37 -14.32 4.70 11.82
CA TYR A 37 -15.14 4.52 13.01
C TYR A 37 -14.39 5.11 14.20
N ASP A 38 -13.11 4.72 14.32
CA ASP A 38 -12.12 5.38 15.15
C ASP A 38 -10.71 5.13 14.62
N ASN A 39 -9.76 5.94 15.10
CA ASN A 39 -8.34 5.84 14.76
C ASN A 39 -7.46 6.19 15.96
N VAL A 40 -6.20 5.77 15.91
CA VAL A 40 -5.15 6.20 16.85
C VAL A 40 -3.86 6.53 16.11
N VAL A 41 -3.22 7.63 16.50
CA VAL A 41 -1.85 7.96 16.08
C VAL A 41 -0.90 6.91 16.63
N LEU A 42 -0.01 6.37 15.79
CA LEU A 42 0.96 5.36 16.18
C LEU A 42 1.87 5.85 17.32
N SER A 43 2.32 4.91 18.14
CA SER A 43 3.12 5.14 19.34
C SER A 43 4.34 6.03 19.09
N THR A 44 4.99 5.88 17.94
CA THR A 44 6.17 6.65 17.54
C THR A 44 5.89 8.13 17.25
N ASN A 45 4.62 8.50 17.01
CA ASN A 45 4.22 9.81 16.50
C ASN A 45 3.23 10.56 17.42
N ARG A 46 2.89 10.03 18.60
CA ARG A 46 1.82 10.55 19.48
C ARG A 46 1.95 12.05 19.79
N ALA A 47 3.16 12.50 20.10
CA ALA A 47 3.44 13.89 20.46
C ALA A 47 3.52 14.84 19.24
N ALA A 48 3.57 14.29 18.03
CA ALA A 48 3.74 15.07 16.81
C ALA A 48 2.42 15.35 16.07
N LEU A 49 1.39 14.53 16.29
CA LEU A 49 0.18 14.55 15.48
C LEU A 49 -1.09 14.62 16.32
N CYS A 50 -2.09 15.32 15.79
CA CYS A 50 -3.40 15.43 16.40
C CYS A 50 -4.13 14.08 16.40
N ALA A 51 -4.65 13.68 17.56
CA ALA A 51 -5.40 12.43 17.75
C ALA A 51 -6.75 12.36 16.99
N VAL A 52 -7.20 13.47 16.40
CA VAL A 52 -8.47 13.55 15.66
C VAL A 52 -8.24 13.63 14.16
N CYS A 53 -7.46 14.62 13.71
CA CYS A 53 -7.33 14.95 12.29
C CYS A 53 -6.00 14.56 11.66
N LEU A 54 -5.05 14.06 12.45
CA LEU A 54 -3.71 13.63 12.02
C LEU A 54 -2.81 14.73 11.43
N HIS A 55 -3.21 16.00 11.51
CA HIS A 55 -2.33 17.15 11.25
C HIS A 55 -1.31 17.31 12.39
N ALA A 56 -0.26 18.10 12.16
CA ALA A 56 0.72 18.44 13.20
C ALA A 56 0.02 18.95 14.48
N ALA A 57 0.39 18.37 15.62
CA ALA A 57 -0.10 18.81 16.92
C ALA A 57 0.53 20.15 17.31
N ALA A 58 -0.23 20.95 18.06
CA ALA A 58 0.31 22.11 18.74
C ALA A 58 1.04 21.63 20.01
N ALA A 59 2.21 22.21 20.29
CA ALA A 59 3.06 21.77 21.41
C ALA A 59 2.40 21.96 22.79
N ASP A 60 1.39 22.82 22.89
CA ASP A 60 0.71 23.26 24.10
C ASP A 60 -0.74 22.78 24.20
N ILE A 61 -1.25 22.01 23.24
CA ILE A 61 -2.62 21.50 23.27
C ILE A 61 -2.58 19.97 23.42
N CYS A 62 -2.50 19.52 24.68
CA CYS A 62 -2.59 18.11 25.06
C CYS A 62 -3.59 17.93 26.22
N CYS A 63 -3.91 16.67 26.53
CA CYS A 63 -4.62 16.37 27.76
C CYS A 63 -3.69 16.57 28.97
N ASP A 64 -4.15 17.37 29.93
CA ASP A 64 -3.40 17.69 31.15
C ASP A 64 -3.32 16.51 32.13
N ASP A 65 -4.27 15.58 32.07
CA ASP A 65 -4.34 14.41 32.95
C ASP A 65 -3.40 13.30 32.45
N CYS A 66 -3.70 12.68 31.29
CA CYS A 66 -2.88 11.57 30.80
C CYS A 66 -1.57 12.01 30.11
N SER A 67 -1.46 13.24 29.61
CA SER A 67 -0.30 13.72 28.84
C SER A 67 0.09 12.88 27.60
N THR A 68 -0.79 11.99 27.12
CA THR A 68 -0.52 11.09 25.97
C THR A 68 -1.29 11.43 24.71
N VAL A 69 -2.29 12.32 24.80
CA VAL A 69 -3.17 12.70 23.70
C VAL A 69 -2.96 14.17 23.34
N PHE A 70 -2.67 14.42 22.07
CA PHE A 70 -2.27 15.73 21.54
C PHE A 70 -3.24 16.21 20.45
N PHE A 71 -3.39 17.53 20.30
CA PHE A 71 -4.32 18.15 19.39
C PHE A 71 -3.69 19.30 18.60
N CYS A 72 -4.20 19.58 17.39
CA CYS A 72 -3.77 20.76 16.64
C CYS A 72 -4.55 22.03 17.01
N SER A 73 -5.69 21.89 17.71
CA SER A 73 -6.59 22.98 18.05
C SER A 73 -7.59 22.58 19.14
N GLU A 74 -8.14 23.56 19.85
CA GLU A 74 -9.25 23.36 20.80
C GLU A 74 -10.50 22.77 20.15
N LYS A 75 -10.72 23.05 18.85
CA LYS A 75 -11.80 22.41 18.09
C LYS A 75 -11.62 20.88 18.05
N CYS A 76 -10.39 20.40 17.81
CA CYS A 76 -10.10 18.97 17.81
C CYS A 76 -10.14 18.38 19.22
N ARG A 77 -9.66 19.12 20.24
CA ARG A 77 -9.79 18.71 21.65
C ARG A 77 -11.27 18.48 22.01
N GLY A 78 -12.12 19.47 21.73
CA GLY A 78 -13.56 19.38 21.96
C GLY A 78 -14.25 18.27 21.16
N ALA A 79 -13.80 17.99 19.93
CA ALA A 79 -14.37 16.93 19.10
C ALA A 79 -14.13 15.51 19.64
N LEU A 80 -13.09 15.30 20.46
CA LEU A 80 -12.77 14.02 21.08
C LEU A 80 -13.17 13.95 22.56
N GLN A 81 -13.60 15.06 23.15
CA GLN A 81 -13.72 15.22 24.60
C GLN A 81 -14.56 14.11 25.26
N ASP A 82 -15.78 13.86 24.78
CA ASP A 82 -16.69 12.88 25.38
C ASP A 82 -16.13 11.45 25.32
N VAL A 83 -15.43 11.11 24.24
CA VAL A 83 -14.73 9.82 24.11
C VAL A 83 -13.53 9.80 25.05
N HIS A 84 -12.71 10.85 25.00
CA HIS A 84 -11.45 10.95 25.74
C HIS A 84 -11.65 10.89 27.25
N GLU A 85 -12.69 11.53 27.78
CA GLU A 85 -13.05 11.47 29.21
C GLU A 85 -13.22 10.02 29.69
N LYS A 86 -13.71 9.12 28.84
CA LYS A 86 -13.92 7.70 29.17
C LYS A 86 -12.68 6.83 29.03
N GLU A 87 -11.71 7.23 28.21
CA GLU A 87 -10.49 6.43 27.96
C GLU A 87 -9.25 6.98 28.66
N CYS A 88 -9.30 8.18 29.23
CA CYS A 88 -8.12 8.91 29.69
C CYS A 88 -7.28 8.11 30.69
N GLU A 89 -7.92 7.53 31.71
CA GLU A 89 -7.27 6.70 32.73
C GLU A 89 -6.63 5.44 32.12
N ALA A 90 -7.38 4.71 31.29
CA ALA A 90 -6.85 3.54 30.59
C ALA A 90 -5.68 3.86 29.64
N LEU A 91 -5.67 5.06 29.03
CA LEU A 91 -4.57 5.53 28.19
C LEU A 91 -3.33 5.94 28.97
N GLU A 92 -3.47 6.44 30.19
CA GLU A 92 -2.35 6.76 31.08
C GLU A 92 -1.50 5.50 31.38
N GLU A 93 -2.17 4.38 31.62
CA GLU A 93 -1.54 3.10 31.98
C GLU A 93 -1.25 2.17 30.77
N VAL A 94 -1.55 2.62 29.54
CA VAL A 94 -1.58 1.72 28.37
C VAL A 94 -0.21 1.16 28.00
N ASP A 95 0.87 1.94 28.10
CA ASP A 95 2.23 1.49 27.77
C ASP A 95 2.69 0.41 28.76
N LEU A 96 2.37 0.59 30.05
CA LEU A 96 2.67 -0.39 31.09
C LEU A 96 1.85 -1.68 30.89
N THR A 97 0.58 -1.54 30.55
CA THR A 97 -0.33 -2.66 30.26
C THR A 97 0.14 -3.45 29.05
N ALA A 98 0.50 -2.77 27.96
CA ALA A 98 1.04 -3.39 26.76
C ALA A 98 2.30 -4.21 27.08
N ALA A 99 3.25 -3.62 27.82
CA ALA A 99 4.49 -4.28 28.20
C ALA A 99 4.26 -5.52 29.10
N LYS A 100 3.38 -5.41 30.12
CA LYS A 100 3.08 -6.52 31.03
C LYS A 100 2.36 -7.68 30.34
N THR A 101 1.46 -7.37 29.42
CA THR A 101 0.61 -8.37 28.74
C THR A 101 1.20 -8.87 27.43
N LYS A 102 2.28 -8.23 26.95
CA LYS A 102 2.91 -8.46 25.63
C LYS A 102 1.93 -8.25 24.47
N THR A 103 0.97 -7.36 24.66
CA THR A 103 0.03 -6.94 23.63
C THR A 103 0.62 -5.76 22.86
N ASP A 104 0.33 -5.68 21.56
CA ASP A 104 0.66 -4.48 20.78
C ASP A 104 -0.04 -3.24 21.39
N VAL A 105 0.74 -2.18 21.61
CA VAL A 105 0.26 -0.99 22.32
C VAL A 105 -0.75 -0.19 21.48
N ASP A 106 -0.57 -0.12 20.18
CA ASP A 106 -1.45 0.65 19.31
C ASP A 106 -2.77 -0.10 19.06
N LEU A 107 -2.74 -1.43 19.07
CA LEU A 107 -3.94 -2.28 19.16
C LEU A 107 -4.71 -2.03 20.46
N LEU A 108 -4.05 -2.01 21.62
CA LEU A 108 -4.72 -1.71 22.89
C LEU A 108 -5.34 -0.32 22.91
N ARG A 109 -4.62 0.69 22.41
CA ARG A 109 -5.12 2.07 22.32
C ARG A 109 -6.34 2.17 21.40
N LEU A 110 -6.33 1.47 20.27
CA LEU A 110 -7.49 1.44 19.37
C LEU A 110 -8.66 0.68 19.97
N LEU A 111 -8.43 -0.41 20.72
CA LEU A 111 -9.47 -1.10 21.48
C LEU A 111 -10.11 -0.17 22.51
N ILE A 112 -9.30 0.48 23.36
CA ILE A 112 -9.77 1.45 24.36
C ILE A 112 -10.65 2.53 23.68
N ARG A 113 -10.16 3.14 22.60
CA ARG A 113 -10.88 4.15 21.82
C ARG A 113 -12.24 3.64 21.32
N ILE A 114 -12.25 2.47 20.68
CA ILE A 114 -13.47 1.86 20.13
C ILE A 114 -14.47 1.53 21.24
N LEU A 115 -13.99 1.04 22.40
CA LEU A 115 -14.86 0.69 23.52
C LEU A 115 -15.49 1.95 24.14
N ALA A 116 -14.73 3.03 24.27
CA ALA A 116 -15.21 4.33 24.73
C ALA A 116 -16.23 4.93 23.76
N ALA A 117 -15.88 5.02 22.47
CA ALA A 117 -16.77 5.57 21.44
C ALA A 117 -18.07 4.77 21.29
N ARG A 118 -17.98 3.43 21.36
CA ARG A 118 -19.16 2.53 21.38
C ARG A 118 -20.16 2.90 22.47
N SER A 119 -19.69 3.29 23.66
CA SER A 119 -20.60 3.63 24.77
C SER A 119 -21.43 4.89 24.48
N LEU A 120 -21.03 5.69 23.50
CA LEU A 120 -21.67 6.92 23.04
C LEU A 120 -22.40 6.76 21.69
N ASP A 121 -22.31 5.58 21.08
CA ASP A 121 -22.86 5.33 19.76
C ASP A 121 -24.39 5.38 19.74
N ALA A 122 -24.94 5.82 18.61
CA ALA A 122 -26.38 5.81 18.41
C ALA A 122 -26.92 4.38 18.40
N ALA A 123 -27.94 4.10 19.20
CA ALA A 123 -28.54 2.77 19.31
C ALA A 123 -29.31 2.29 18.06
N ASP A 124 -29.36 3.10 16.99
CA ASP A 124 -30.11 2.76 15.78
C ASP A 124 -29.38 1.77 14.86
N GLY A 125 -28.05 1.59 15.04
CA GLY A 125 -27.21 0.69 14.26
C GLY A 125 -27.16 1.06 12.78
N LYS A 126 -27.48 2.30 12.41
CA LYS A 126 -27.56 2.73 11.03
C LYS A 126 -26.24 3.29 10.53
N LEU A 127 -26.13 3.28 9.20
CA LEU A 127 -25.10 4.04 8.49
C LEU A 127 -25.58 5.48 8.36
N HIS A 128 -24.71 6.42 8.73
CA HIS A 128 -24.94 7.84 8.52
C HIS A 128 -24.00 8.35 7.43
N ALA A 129 -24.41 9.41 6.75
CA ALA A 129 -23.53 10.19 5.91
C ALA A 129 -23.75 11.66 6.23
N ASP A 130 -22.68 12.45 6.23
CA ASP A 130 -22.78 13.90 6.36
C ASP A 130 -23.22 14.56 5.04
N ASP A 131 -23.35 15.88 5.03
CA ASP A 131 -23.77 16.66 3.87
C ASP A 131 -22.79 16.56 2.68
N GLU A 132 -21.54 16.13 2.92
CA GLU A 132 -20.55 15.86 1.88
C GLU A 132 -20.59 14.41 1.37
N GLY A 133 -21.48 13.59 1.91
CA GLY A 133 -21.60 12.16 1.61
C GLY A 133 -20.50 11.31 2.24
N ILE A 134 -19.78 11.82 3.25
CA ILE A 134 -18.80 11.03 4.00
C ILE A 134 -19.56 10.10 4.95
N VAL A 135 -19.36 8.81 4.74
CA VAL A 135 -19.98 7.75 5.54
C VAL A 135 -19.36 7.74 6.94
N LYS A 136 -20.22 7.68 7.95
CA LYS A 136 -19.88 7.38 9.33
C LYS A 136 -20.55 6.07 9.71
N ALA A 137 -19.73 5.04 9.92
CA ALA A 137 -20.18 3.74 10.39
C ALA A 137 -20.64 3.80 11.86
N SER A 138 -21.56 2.92 12.22
CA SER A 138 -21.89 2.62 13.62
C SER A 138 -21.12 1.38 14.08
N TYR A 139 -21.12 1.14 15.39
CA TYR A 139 -20.54 -0.05 15.97
C TYR A 139 -21.19 -1.34 15.48
N ALA A 140 -22.47 -1.30 15.04
CA ALA A 140 -23.10 -2.45 14.40
C ALA A 140 -22.33 -2.89 13.14
N ASN A 141 -21.80 -1.94 12.37
CA ASN A 141 -20.99 -2.24 11.20
C ASN A 141 -19.62 -2.82 11.58
N VAL A 142 -19.04 -2.35 12.68
CA VAL A 142 -17.80 -2.91 13.25
C VAL A 142 -18.01 -4.36 13.67
N LYS A 143 -19.10 -4.66 14.39
CA LYS A 143 -19.45 -6.03 14.81
C LYS A 143 -19.57 -6.99 13.64
N ASP A 144 -20.03 -6.51 12.49
CA ASP A 144 -20.17 -7.38 11.34
C ASP A 144 -18.84 -7.64 10.62
N LEU A 145 -17.73 -6.95 10.93
CA LEU A 145 -16.45 -7.15 10.23
C LEU A 145 -15.92 -8.59 10.34
N VAL A 146 -15.28 -9.06 9.27
CA VAL A 146 -14.69 -10.41 9.23
C VAL A 146 -13.45 -10.44 10.11
N HIS A 147 -13.25 -11.53 10.84
CA HIS A 147 -12.04 -11.78 11.62
C HIS A 147 -11.64 -13.25 11.53
N VAL A 148 -10.40 -13.57 11.89
CA VAL A 148 -9.81 -14.91 11.72
C VAL A 148 -9.39 -15.54 13.05
N LEU A 149 -10.20 -15.29 14.09
CA LEU A 149 -9.92 -15.76 15.46
C LEU A 149 -9.73 -17.29 15.54
N ASP A 150 -10.55 -18.05 14.81
CA ASP A 150 -10.50 -19.51 14.79
C ASP A 150 -9.19 -20.08 14.22
N LYS A 151 -8.44 -19.30 13.43
CA LYS A 151 -7.13 -19.70 12.87
C LYS A 151 -5.95 -19.03 13.58
N GLU A 152 -6.18 -17.96 14.33
CA GLU A 152 -5.16 -17.26 15.14
C GLU A 152 -5.05 -17.78 16.59
N GLY A 153 -5.64 -18.95 16.89
CA GLY A 153 -5.48 -19.60 18.19
C GLY A 153 -4.01 -19.75 18.58
N GLY A 154 -3.62 -19.12 19.69
CA GLY A 154 -2.23 -19.13 20.17
C GLY A 154 -1.88 -17.97 21.09
N LEU A 155 -0.58 -17.70 21.24
CA LEU A 155 -0.04 -16.70 22.16
C LEU A 155 -0.60 -15.30 21.96
N TRP A 156 -0.91 -14.91 20.70
CA TRP A 156 -1.48 -13.59 20.41
C TRP A 156 -2.83 -13.40 21.11
N VAL A 157 -3.74 -14.39 21.01
CA VAL A 157 -5.04 -14.36 21.68
C VAL A 157 -4.87 -14.28 23.20
N ASP A 158 -3.91 -15.01 23.77
CA ASP A 158 -3.66 -14.98 25.21
C ASP A 158 -3.15 -13.61 25.69
N HIS A 159 -2.26 -12.98 24.92
CA HIS A 159 -1.79 -11.62 25.19
C HIS A 159 -2.94 -10.61 25.10
N VAL A 160 -3.70 -10.62 23.99
CA VAL A 160 -4.87 -9.74 23.80
C VAL A 160 -5.90 -9.94 24.91
N ARG A 161 -6.18 -11.18 25.32
CA ARG A 161 -7.10 -11.48 26.42
C ARG A 161 -6.60 -10.92 27.76
N ALA A 162 -5.29 -11.01 28.01
CA ALA A 162 -4.68 -10.41 29.21
C ALA A 162 -4.74 -8.87 29.17
N GLY A 163 -4.44 -8.27 28.02
CA GLY A 163 -4.58 -6.83 27.77
C GLY A 163 -6.01 -6.35 27.97
N ALA A 164 -6.98 -7.05 27.36
CA ALA A 164 -8.41 -6.79 27.48
C ALA A 164 -8.87 -6.82 28.94
N ARG A 165 -8.48 -7.82 29.74
CA ARG A 165 -8.79 -7.85 31.17
C ARG A 165 -8.25 -6.62 31.90
N LYS A 166 -7.01 -6.22 31.60
CA LYS A 166 -6.37 -5.10 32.30
C LYS A 166 -7.03 -3.77 31.96
N ILE A 167 -7.32 -3.49 30.69
CA ILE A 167 -7.97 -2.23 30.30
C ILE A 167 -9.41 -2.11 30.85
N MET A 168 -10.10 -3.22 31.15
CA MET A 168 -11.42 -3.14 31.81
C MET A 168 -11.33 -2.65 33.27
N GLU A 169 -10.18 -2.81 33.94
CA GLU A 169 -10.00 -2.30 35.30
C GLU A 169 -9.95 -0.76 35.32
N ASP A 170 -9.50 -0.17 34.21
CA ASP A 170 -9.21 1.27 34.09
C ASP A 170 -10.25 2.00 33.20
N LEU A 171 -11.21 1.26 32.62
CA LEU A 171 -12.31 1.79 31.80
C LEU A 171 -13.61 1.91 32.63
N PRO A 172 -14.46 2.92 32.38
CA PRO A 172 -15.79 3.01 32.98
C PRO A 172 -16.69 1.81 32.65
N ASP A 173 -17.60 1.46 33.56
CA ASP A 173 -18.51 0.30 33.44
C ASP A 173 -19.33 0.30 32.12
N GLU A 174 -19.76 1.47 31.63
CA GLU A 174 -20.49 1.58 30.37
C GLU A 174 -19.64 1.22 29.13
N CYS A 175 -18.31 1.23 29.26
CA CYS A 175 -17.38 0.83 28.21
C CYS A 175 -17.08 -0.67 28.25
N HIS A 176 -17.51 -1.41 29.29
CA HIS A 176 -17.19 -2.82 29.45
C HIS A 176 -17.92 -3.71 28.45
N LEU A 177 -17.20 -4.72 27.97
CA LEU A 177 -17.75 -5.89 27.24
C LEU A 177 -17.16 -7.16 27.83
N PRO A 178 -17.81 -8.31 27.63
CA PRO A 178 -17.16 -9.59 27.89
C PRO A 178 -15.80 -9.66 27.20
N VAL A 179 -14.77 -10.13 27.92
CA VAL A 179 -13.39 -10.15 27.43
C VAL A 179 -13.28 -10.86 26.07
N GLU A 180 -14.02 -11.95 25.85
CA GLU A 180 -14.00 -12.66 24.57
C GLU A 180 -14.61 -11.83 23.43
N GLU A 181 -15.57 -10.93 23.68
CA GLU A 181 -16.04 -9.98 22.67
C GLU A 181 -14.96 -8.95 22.32
N VAL A 182 -14.18 -8.48 23.31
CA VAL A 182 -13.04 -7.57 23.07
C VAL A 182 -11.97 -8.25 22.22
N VAL A 183 -11.71 -9.53 22.48
CA VAL A 183 -10.79 -10.35 21.67
C VAL A 183 -11.29 -10.49 20.22
N VAL A 184 -12.60 -10.64 20.00
CA VAL A 184 -13.19 -10.62 18.65
C VAL A 184 -12.96 -9.27 17.96
N ILE A 185 -13.20 -8.15 18.65
CA ILE A 185 -12.95 -6.80 18.10
C ILE A 185 -11.46 -6.65 17.74
N ALA A 186 -10.55 -7.14 18.58
CA ALA A 186 -9.12 -7.10 18.29
C ALA A 186 -8.77 -7.84 16.99
N ALA A 187 -9.38 -9.01 16.76
CA ALA A 187 -9.21 -9.76 15.53
C ALA A 187 -9.84 -9.05 14.32
N GLN A 188 -10.96 -8.34 14.50
CA GLN A 188 -11.57 -7.49 13.46
C GLN A 188 -10.66 -6.30 13.10
N ILE A 189 -10.01 -5.68 14.08
CA ILE A 189 -9.02 -4.61 13.85
C ILE A 189 -7.85 -5.15 13.04
N ASN A 190 -7.30 -6.31 13.43
CA ASN A 190 -6.14 -6.90 12.75
C ASN A 190 -6.40 -7.16 11.25
N GLU A 191 -7.63 -7.57 10.92
CA GLU A 191 -7.98 -7.90 9.53
C GLU A 191 -8.39 -6.70 8.66
N ASN A 192 -9.02 -5.68 9.26
CA ASN A 192 -9.74 -4.64 8.53
C ASN A 192 -9.23 -3.21 8.77
N SER A 193 -8.22 -3.02 9.63
CA SER A 193 -7.65 -1.70 9.84
C SER A 193 -6.73 -1.27 8.70
N TYR A 194 -6.66 0.04 8.47
CA TYR A 194 -5.83 0.66 7.46
C TYR A 194 -4.82 1.60 8.10
N ALA A 195 -3.59 1.52 7.62
CA ALA A 195 -2.55 2.51 7.89
C ALA A 195 -2.93 3.86 7.25
N LEU A 196 -2.80 4.93 8.01
CA LEU A 196 -3.06 6.31 7.57
C LEU A 196 -1.74 7.08 7.59
N ASP A 197 -1.39 7.67 6.45
CA ASP A 197 -0.19 8.51 6.31
C ASP A 197 -0.42 9.89 6.94
N ALA A 198 0.65 10.50 7.47
CA ALA A 198 0.64 11.92 7.83
C ALA A 198 0.38 12.79 6.59
N LEU A 199 -0.47 13.81 6.71
CA LEU A 199 -0.81 14.69 5.59
C LEU A 199 0.35 15.60 5.18
N ASP A 200 1.19 15.98 6.13
CA ASP A 200 2.26 16.96 5.96
C ASP A 200 3.64 16.31 5.67
N GLU A 201 3.80 15.01 5.93
CA GLU A 201 5.06 14.28 5.76
C GLU A 201 4.91 13.06 4.85
N LYS A 202 5.73 13.03 3.79
CA LYS A 202 5.71 11.94 2.81
C LYS A 202 6.10 10.61 3.46
N HIS A 203 5.24 9.61 3.30
CA HIS A 203 5.51 8.19 3.61
C HIS A 203 5.74 7.88 5.09
N LEU A 204 5.30 8.75 5.99
CA LEU A 204 5.22 8.42 7.41
C LEU A 204 3.85 7.82 7.68
N VAL A 205 3.79 6.50 7.84
CA VAL A 205 2.63 5.85 8.43
C VAL A 205 2.48 6.45 9.83
N ALA A 206 1.38 7.14 10.04
CA ALA A 206 1.18 8.04 11.15
C ALA A 206 0.15 7.51 12.15
N ALA A 207 -0.85 6.80 11.65
CA ALA A 207 -1.95 6.29 12.44
C ALA A 207 -2.49 4.98 11.87
N VAL A 208 -3.34 4.34 12.65
CA VAL A 208 -4.16 3.20 12.23
C VAL A 208 -5.63 3.53 12.49
N GLY A 209 -6.50 3.25 11.51
CA GLY A 209 -7.93 3.49 11.60
C GLY A 209 -8.76 2.29 11.15
N LEU A 210 -9.94 2.14 11.73
CA LEU A 210 -10.89 1.09 11.36
C LEU A 210 -12.00 1.67 10.47
N PHE A 211 -12.18 1.11 9.27
CA PHE A 211 -13.12 1.59 8.26
C PHE A 211 -14.08 0.45 7.89
N ALA A 212 -15.25 0.42 8.52
CA ALA A 212 -16.12 -0.74 8.49
C ALA A 212 -16.70 -1.01 7.09
N ILE A 213 -17.01 0.03 6.32
CA ILE A 213 -17.59 -0.09 4.98
C ILE A 213 -16.51 -0.30 3.92
N CYS A 214 -15.39 0.41 4.00
CA CYS A 214 -14.22 0.16 3.16
C CYS A 214 -13.67 -1.26 3.35
N GLY A 215 -13.78 -1.82 4.57
CA GLY A 215 -13.45 -3.22 4.86
C GLY A 215 -14.28 -4.24 4.07
N LEU A 216 -15.42 -3.85 3.49
CA LEU A 216 -16.23 -4.72 2.63
C LEU A 216 -15.76 -4.76 1.16
N VAL A 217 -14.79 -3.91 0.77
CA VAL A 217 -14.29 -3.89 -0.60
C VAL A 217 -13.26 -5.00 -0.79
N ASN A 218 -13.64 -6.03 -1.54
CA ASN A 218 -12.84 -7.23 -1.73
C ASN A 218 -11.55 -7.01 -2.55
N HIS A 219 -10.65 -7.98 -2.45
CA HIS A 219 -9.41 -8.00 -3.20
C HIS A 219 -9.58 -8.40 -4.68
N SER A 220 -8.79 -7.77 -5.55
CA SER A 220 -8.41 -8.27 -6.88
C SER A 220 -6.96 -7.91 -7.20
N CYS A 221 -6.19 -8.80 -7.84
CA CYS A 221 -4.88 -8.46 -8.41
C CYS A 221 -4.99 -7.61 -9.70
N GLN A 222 -6.23 -7.35 -10.12
CA GLN A 222 -6.70 -6.52 -11.23
C GLN A 222 -7.82 -5.64 -10.67
N PRO A 223 -7.50 -4.71 -9.75
CA PRO A 223 -8.53 -3.93 -9.06
C PRO A 223 -9.15 -2.91 -10.01
N ASN A 224 -10.44 -2.64 -9.82
CA ASN A 224 -11.13 -1.55 -10.51
C ASN A 224 -11.23 -0.26 -9.67
N CYS A 225 -10.78 -0.30 -8.41
CA CYS A 225 -10.68 0.86 -7.53
C CYS A 225 -9.28 0.97 -6.90
N THR A 226 -8.96 2.18 -6.43
CA THR A 226 -7.85 2.44 -5.51
C THR A 226 -8.39 3.19 -4.30
N TRP A 227 -7.64 3.16 -3.20
CA TRP A 227 -7.93 3.99 -2.04
C TRP A 227 -6.81 5.01 -1.80
N SER A 228 -7.15 6.09 -1.07
CA SER A 228 -6.20 7.08 -0.57
C SER A 228 -6.68 7.66 0.77
N ASN A 229 -5.74 8.11 1.60
CA ASN A 229 -6.06 8.95 2.76
C ASN A 229 -6.42 10.36 2.28
N ALA A 230 -7.68 10.76 2.45
CA ALA A 230 -8.16 12.10 2.10
C ALA A 230 -7.96 13.14 3.22
N GLY A 231 -7.29 12.74 4.31
CA GLY A 231 -7.12 13.55 5.51
C GLY A 231 -8.28 13.45 6.48
N ASP A 232 -8.10 14.00 7.68
CA ASP A 232 -9.09 13.96 8.76
C ASP A 232 -9.61 12.54 9.07
N SER A 233 -8.74 11.53 8.96
CA SER A 233 -9.09 10.12 9.12
C SER A 233 -10.20 9.65 8.15
N ILE A 234 -10.22 10.19 6.93
CA ILE A 234 -11.13 9.78 5.85
C ILE A 234 -10.38 8.92 4.84
N MET A 235 -10.90 7.73 4.60
CA MET A 235 -10.51 6.89 3.48
C MET A 235 -11.40 7.21 2.27
N GLU A 236 -10.79 7.51 1.14
CA GLU A 236 -11.49 7.73 -0.13
C GLU A 236 -11.17 6.60 -1.11
N VAL A 237 -12.21 6.01 -1.70
CA VAL A 237 -12.11 4.99 -2.76
C VAL A 237 -12.54 5.59 -4.09
N ARG A 238 -11.70 5.43 -5.13
CA ARG A 238 -11.93 5.99 -6.47
C ARG A 238 -11.83 4.92 -7.54
N ALA A 239 -12.64 5.04 -8.58
CA ALA A 239 -12.63 4.12 -9.72
C ALA A 239 -11.39 4.35 -10.62
N LEU A 240 -10.68 3.27 -10.95
CA LEU A 240 -9.52 3.26 -11.85
C LEU A 240 -9.90 3.07 -13.33
N ARG A 241 -11.15 2.67 -13.58
CA ARG A 241 -11.74 2.55 -14.91
C ARG A 241 -13.24 2.78 -14.83
N ASP A 242 -13.92 2.74 -15.97
CA ASP A 242 -15.38 2.67 -15.98
C ASP A 242 -15.82 1.32 -15.37
N ILE A 243 -16.85 1.37 -14.52
CA ILE A 243 -17.42 0.24 -13.78
C ILE A 243 -18.92 0.21 -14.07
N ASN A 244 -19.42 -0.92 -14.55
CA ASN A 244 -20.83 -1.04 -14.94
C ASN A 244 -21.73 -1.21 -13.71
N GLU A 245 -23.01 -0.84 -13.83
CA GLU A 245 -24.02 -1.18 -12.82
C GLU A 245 -23.98 -2.68 -12.45
N GLY A 246 -24.01 -2.98 -11.15
CA GLY A 246 -23.97 -4.35 -10.63
C GLY A 246 -22.57 -4.98 -10.60
N GLU A 247 -21.55 -4.34 -11.15
CA GLU A 247 -20.18 -4.82 -11.01
C GLU A 247 -19.66 -4.63 -9.57
N GLU A 248 -18.81 -5.55 -9.10
CA GLU A 248 -18.21 -5.49 -7.76
C GLU A 248 -17.07 -4.47 -7.71
N PHE A 249 -17.01 -3.65 -6.66
CA PHE A 249 -15.85 -2.82 -6.38
C PHE A 249 -14.74 -3.66 -5.75
N THR A 250 -13.50 -3.49 -6.23
CA THR A 250 -12.34 -4.24 -5.76
C THR A 250 -11.12 -3.35 -5.57
N LEU A 251 -10.38 -3.60 -4.48
CA LEU A 251 -9.08 -2.99 -4.17
C LEU A 251 -7.97 -4.03 -4.29
N SER A 252 -6.71 -3.58 -4.30
CA SER A 252 -5.59 -4.49 -3.98
C SER A 252 -5.26 -4.40 -2.49
N TYR A 253 -5.01 -5.54 -1.86
CA TYR A 253 -4.58 -5.63 -0.46
C TYR A 253 -3.06 -5.76 -0.33
N ILE A 254 -2.39 -5.99 -1.46
CA ILE A 254 -0.98 -6.34 -1.56
C ILE A 254 -0.36 -5.59 -2.73
N ASP A 255 0.96 -5.67 -2.86
CA ASP A 255 1.64 -5.23 -4.08
C ASP A 255 1.24 -6.15 -5.26
N ILE A 256 0.95 -5.53 -6.41
CA ILE A 256 0.55 -6.22 -7.64
C ILE A 256 1.67 -6.32 -8.67
N ASP A 257 2.81 -5.66 -8.41
CA ASP A 257 4.01 -5.66 -9.25
C ASP A 257 5.00 -6.78 -8.86
N VAL A 258 4.50 -7.83 -8.19
CA VAL A 258 5.23 -9.04 -7.79
C VAL A 258 4.67 -10.31 -8.43
N GLU A 259 5.36 -11.44 -8.31
CA GLU A 259 5.03 -12.70 -8.98
C GLU A 259 3.68 -13.27 -8.53
N ARG A 260 2.97 -13.98 -9.41
CA ARG A 260 1.63 -14.52 -9.11
C ARG A 260 1.61 -15.42 -7.88
N ASP A 261 2.59 -16.31 -7.78
CA ASP A 261 2.69 -17.26 -6.66
C ASP A 261 3.03 -16.53 -5.35
N GLU A 262 3.84 -15.47 -5.40
CA GLU A 262 4.11 -14.61 -4.24
C GLU A 262 2.83 -13.90 -3.78
N ARG A 263 2.07 -13.31 -4.69
CA ARG A 263 0.78 -12.65 -4.39
C ARG A 263 -0.20 -13.62 -3.72
N ARG A 264 -0.34 -14.82 -4.28
CA ARG A 264 -1.25 -15.86 -3.74
C ARG A 264 -0.79 -16.35 -2.38
N GLU A 265 0.50 -16.53 -2.18
CA GLU A 265 1.06 -16.98 -0.92
C GLU A 265 0.92 -15.91 0.17
N GLU A 266 1.14 -14.64 -0.16
CA GLU A 266 0.90 -13.51 0.75
C GLU A 266 -0.57 -13.47 1.18
N LEU A 267 -1.51 -13.45 0.24
CA LEU A 267 -2.95 -13.43 0.56
C LEU A 267 -3.40 -14.66 1.36
N ARG A 268 -2.83 -15.84 1.10
CA ARG A 268 -3.13 -17.05 1.88
C ARG A 268 -2.62 -16.93 3.31
N LYS A 269 -1.46 -16.32 3.51
CA LYS A 269 -0.83 -16.13 4.82
C LYS A 269 -1.48 -15.01 5.64
N THR A 270 -1.79 -13.89 5.01
CA THR A 270 -2.20 -12.65 5.70
C THR A 270 -3.69 -12.37 5.62
N LYS A 271 -4.41 -13.00 4.68
CA LYS A 271 -5.86 -12.79 4.45
C LYS A 271 -6.65 -14.09 4.35
N HIS A 272 -5.96 -15.23 4.45
CA HIS A 272 -6.56 -16.56 4.59
C HIS A 272 -7.50 -16.98 3.47
N PHE A 273 -7.29 -16.49 2.24
CA PHE A 273 -8.02 -16.90 1.04
C PHE A 273 -7.09 -17.11 -0.17
N GLU A 274 -7.61 -17.79 -1.21
CA GLU A 274 -6.92 -17.98 -2.48
C GLU A 274 -7.53 -17.07 -3.56
N CYS A 275 -6.72 -16.18 -4.15
CA CYS A 275 -7.20 -15.22 -5.15
C CYS A 275 -7.50 -15.89 -6.50
N ARG A 276 -8.75 -15.72 -6.97
CA ARG A 276 -9.26 -16.24 -8.25
C ARG A 276 -9.76 -15.13 -9.18
N CYS A 277 -9.23 -13.91 -9.04
CA CYS A 277 -9.55 -12.81 -9.94
C CYS A 277 -9.12 -13.12 -11.38
N GLU A 278 -9.61 -12.34 -12.35
CA GLU A 278 -9.33 -12.50 -13.79
C GLU A 278 -7.83 -12.67 -14.09
N ARG A 279 -6.98 -11.80 -13.54
CA ARG A 279 -5.52 -11.88 -13.71
C ARG A 279 -4.91 -13.18 -13.19
N CYS A 280 -5.36 -13.65 -12.03
CA CYS A 280 -4.87 -14.87 -11.39
C CYS A 280 -5.44 -16.14 -12.07
N ALA A 281 -6.65 -16.08 -12.62
CA ALA A 281 -7.30 -17.18 -13.30
C ALA A 281 -6.77 -17.37 -14.73
N ALA A 282 -6.34 -16.29 -15.39
CA ALA A 282 -5.80 -16.33 -16.74
C ALA A 282 -4.56 -17.24 -16.84
N PRO A 283 -4.42 -18.03 -17.93
CA PRO A 283 -3.19 -18.75 -18.25
C PRO A 283 -1.98 -17.82 -18.22
N LEU A 284 -0.82 -18.29 -17.71
CA LEU A 284 0.37 -17.45 -17.60
C LEU A 284 0.76 -16.84 -18.95
N SER A 285 0.64 -17.60 -20.04
CA SER A 285 0.92 -17.14 -21.41
C SER A 285 0.09 -15.94 -21.87
N GLU A 286 -1.10 -15.75 -21.31
CA GLU A 286 -2.03 -14.65 -21.66
C GLU A 286 -2.03 -13.53 -20.61
N SER A 287 -1.49 -13.81 -19.43
CA SER A 287 -1.41 -12.84 -18.34
C SER A 287 -0.16 -11.98 -18.45
N VAL A 288 -0.27 -10.75 -17.96
CA VAL A 288 0.87 -9.85 -17.76
C VAL A 288 1.94 -10.42 -16.82
N ASP A 289 1.55 -11.38 -15.96
CA ASP A 289 2.44 -12.07 -15.03
C ASP A 289 3.61 -12.78 -15.74
N ARG A 290 3.46 -13.18 -17.02
CA ARG A 290 4.57 -13.77 -17.80
C ARG A 290 5.81 -12.87 -17.88
N PHE A 291 5.62 -11.55 -17.75
CA PHE A 291 6.72 -10.59 -17.74
C PHE A 291 7.30 -10.38 -16.34
N LEU A 292 6.47 -10.47 -15.30
CA LEU A 292 6.88 -10.33 -13.89
C LEU A 292 7.70 -11.53 -13.41
N GLU A 293 7.44 -12.71 -13.97
CA GLU A 293 8.13 -13.98 -13.69
C GLU A 293 9.08 -14.39 -14.84
N GLY A 294 9.28 -13.48 -15.80
CA GLY A 294 9.82 -13.78 -17.11
C GLY A 294 11.35 -13.83 -17.17
N PHE A 295 11.89 -14.87 -17.79
CA PHE A 295 13.29 -14.98 -18.17
C PHE A 295 13.46 -14.90 -19.68
N CYS A 296 14.53 -14.28 -20.12
CA CYS A 296 14.84 -14.09 -21.52
C CYS A 296 15.89 -15.11 -21.99
N CYS A 297 15.83 -15.50 -23.26
CA CYS A 297 16.81 -16.39 -23.84
C CYS A 297 18.18 -15.67 -23.97
N PRO A 298 19.28 -16.25 -23.44
CA PRO A 298 20.60 -15.60 -23.49
C PRO A 298 21.14 -15.41 -24.92
N THR A 299 20.73 -16.28 -25.85
CA THR A 299 21.22 -16.27 -27.24
C THR A 299 20.32 -15.49 -28.19
N CYS A 300 18.99 -15.60 -28.04
CA CYS A 300 18.06 -14.95 -28.95
C CYS A 300 17.85 -13.48 -28.59
N SER A 301 17.75 -13.14 -27.31
CA SER A 301 17.55 -11.75 -26.88
C SER A 301 18.78 -10.87 -27.12
N SER A 302 19.99 -11.45 -27.13
CA SER A 302 21.22 -10.71 -27.49
C SER A 302 21.33 -10.38 -28.98
N LYS A 303 20.58 -11.08 -29.83
CA LYS A 303 20.53 -10.87 -31.29
C LYS A 303 19.31 -10.06 -31.72
N ALA A 304 18.36 -9.83 -30.82
CA ALA A 304 17.16 -9.05 -31.10
C ALA A 304 17.51 -7.58 -31.29
N VAL A 305 16.95 -6.96 -32.32
CA VAL A 305 17.04 -5.51 -32.55
C VAL A 305 15.80 -4.87 -31.94
N GLY A 306 15.97 -3.92 -31.00
CA GLY A 306 14.87 -3.24 -30.32
C GLY A 306 14.37 -3.96 -29.05
N GLU A 307 13.09 -3.76 -28.70
CA GLU A 307 12.48 -4.24 -27.45
C GLU A 307 11.87 -5.66 -27.54
N ASN A 308 12.17 -6.41 -28.61
CA ASN A 308 11.68 -7.78 -28.80
C ASN A 308 12.54 -8.80 -28.02
N GLU A 309 12.42 -8.76 -26.69
CA GLU A 309 13.05 -9.77 -25.83
C GLU A 309 12.42 -11.16 -26.08
N CYS A 310 13.26 -12.15 -26.33
CA CYS A 310 12.82 -13.53 -26.54
C CYS A 310 12.55 -14.20 -25.19
N LEU A 311 11.30 -14.10 -24.72
CA LEU A 311 10.85 -14.71 -23.47
C LEU A 311 10.92 -16.25 -23.53
N LEU A 312 11.44 -16.86 -22.47
CA LEU A 312 11.37 -18.30 -22.27
C LEU A 312 9.95 -18.69 -21.83
N VAL A 313 9.43 -19.76 -22.41
CA VAL A 313 8.08 -20.27 -22.14
C VAL A 313 8.19 -21.49 -21.22
N GLN A 314 7.32 -21.56 -20.21
CA GLN A 314 7.27 -22.75 -19.37
C GLN A 314 6.64 -23.92 -20.15
N VAL A 315 7.37 -25.03 -20.23
CA VAL A 315 6.91 -26.31 -20.76
C VAL A 315 7.27 -27.38 -19.73
N GLU A 316 6.25 -28.00 -19.14
CA GLU A 316 6.41 -28.96 -18.04
C GLU A 316 7.26 -28.37 -16.88
N ASP A 317 8.42 -28.97 -16.60
CA ASP A 317 9.37 -28.60 -15.55
C ASP A 317 10.55 -27.73 -16.05
N LYS A 318 10.47 -27.23 -17.29
CA LYS A 318 11.53 -26.44 -17.94
C LYS A 318 11.03 -25.09 -18.46
N LEU A 319 11.96 -24.15 -18.58
CA LEU A 319 11.80 -22.93 -19.37
C LEU A 319 12.49 -23.13 -20.71
N LEU A 320 11.77 -22.94 -21.81
CA LEU A 320 12.19 -23.28 -23.16
C LEU A 320 12.13 -22.06 -24.08
N CYS A 321 13.17 -21.87 -24.87
CA CYS A 321 13.22 -20.83 -25.89
C CYS A 321 12.47 -21.30 -27.13
N PRO A 322 11.44 -20.56 -27.60
CA PRO A 322 10.67 -20.95 -28.77
C PRO A 322 11.48 -20.89 -30.08
N ASN A 323 12.59 -20.15 -30.10
CA ASN A 323 13.34 -19.86 -31.34
C ASN A 323 14.57 -20.75 -31.53
N CYS A 324 15.29 -21.09 -30.46
CA CYS A 324 16.55 -21.83 -30.55
C CYS A 324 16.59 -23.12 -29.73
N GLN A 325 15.46 -23.51 -29.11
CA GLN A 325 15.32 -24.72 -28.29
C GLN A 325 16.22 -24.77 -27.04
N PHE A 326 16.87 -23.66 -26.68
CA PHE A 326 17.54 -23.52 -25.39
C PHE A 326 16.55 -23.84 -24.27
N ASP A 327 16.90 -24.74 -23.36
CA ASP A 327 16.09 -25.10 -22.21
C ASP A 327 16.87 -24.98 -20.89
N VAL A 328 16.15 -24.67 -19.81
CA VAL A 328 16.70 -24.65 -18.46
C VAL A 328 15.66 -25.20 -17.48
N PRO A 329 16.02 -26.14 -16.58
CA PRO A 329 15.08 -26.64 -15.58
C PRO A 329 14.58 -25.54 -14.64
N LYS A 330 13.27 -25.50 -14.37
CA LYS A 330 12.63 -24.51 -13.51
C LYS A 330 13.18 -24.55 -12.07
N THR A 331 13.52 -25.73 -11.57
CA THR A 331 14.10 -25.92 -10.23
C THR A 331 15.46 -25.23 -10.07
N VAL A 332 16.29 -25.25 -11.11
CA VAL A 332 17.60 -24.60 -11.11
C VAL A 332 17.45 -23.07 -11.14
N ILE A 333 16.51 -22.57 -11.94
CA ILE A 333 16.14 -21.14 -11.95
C ILE A 333 15.61 -20.71 -10.58
N ALA A 334 14.69 -21.46 -9.98
CA ALA A 334 14.15 -21.17 -8.65
C ALA A 334 15.27 -21.07 -7.60
N SER A 335 16.21 -22.03 -7.59
CA SER A 335 17.36 -21.99 -6.69
C SER A 335 18.25 -20.77 -6.93
N ALA A 336 18.48 -20.38 -8.18
CA ALA A 336 19.31 -19.23 -8.51
C ALA A 336 18.62 -17.90 -8.15
N ILE A 337 17.30 -17.80 -8.32
CA ILE A 337 16.49 -16.66 -7.90
C ILE A 337 16.58 -16.46 -6.39
N LEU A 338 16.53 -17.52 -5.57
CA LEU A 338 16.64 -17.40 -4.11
C LEU A 338 17.94 -16.68 -3.70
N THR A 339 19.06 -16.99 -4.36
CA THR A 339 20.33 -16.30 -4.15
C THR A 339 20.24 -14.81 -4.48
N VAL A 340 19.62 -14.45 -5.61
CA VAL A 340 19.42 -13.04 -5.99
C VAL A 340 18.50 -12.31 -5.01
N ARG A 341 17.42 -12.95 -4.55
CA ARG A 341 16.51 -12.39 -3.53
C ARG A 341 17.23 -12.14 -2.20
N ALA A 342 18.13 -13.04 -1.78
CA ALA A 342 18.96 -12.83 -0.60
C ALA A 342 19.89 -11.61 -0.76
N LYS A 343 20.53 -11.47 -1.93
CA LYS A 343 21.34 -10.28 -2.26
C LYS A 343 20.52 -8.98 -2.25
N LEU A 344 19.31 -9.00 -2.81
CA LEU A 344 18.37 -7.88 -2.76
C LEU A 344 17.98 -7.51 -1.33
N ALA A 345 17.71 -8.50 -0.47
CA ALA A 345 17.42 -8.25 0.94
C ALA A 345 18.60 -7.56 1.65
N ASN A 346 19.83 -8.05 1.44
CA ASN A 346 21.04 -7.44 1.99
C ASN A 346 21.25 -6.01 1.47
N ALA A 347 21.01 -5.78 0.17
CA ALA A 347 21.11 -4.46 -0.43
C ALA A 347 20.09 -3.47 0.15
N LYS A 348 18.84 -3.89 0.41
CA LYS A 348 17.84 -3.07 1.12
C LYS A 348 18.33 -2.72 2.53
N GLN A 349 18.96 -3.66 3.24
CA GLN A 349 19.55 -3.38 4.56
C GLN A 349 20.70 -2.37 4.47
N TYR A 350 21.60 -2.51 3.49
CA TYR A 350 22.67 -1.53 3.26
C TYR A 350 22.12 -0.14 2.94
N LEU A 351 21.05 -0.05 2.15
CA LEU A 351 20.38 1.21 1.83
C LEU A 351 19.88 1.91 3.12
N ASN A 352 19.20 1.16 4.00
CA ASN A 352 18.71 1.66 5.28
C ASN A 352 19.84 2.09 6.24
N GLN A 353 21.03 1.49 6.10
CA GLN A 353 22.24 1.86 6.85
C GLN A 353 23.05 2.97 6.16
N PHE A 354 22.51 3.60 5.10
CA PHE A 354 23.19 4.63 4.31
C PHE A 354 24.49 4.15 3.62
N ARG A 355 24.65 2.85 3.41
CA ARG A 355 25.82 2.21 2.78
C ARG A 355 25.63 2.04 1.27
N TYR A 356 25.49 3.15 0.56
CA TYR A 356 25.10 3.15 -0.86
C TYR A 356 26.09 2.45 -1.81
N ALA A 357 27.40 2.57 -1.56
CA ALA A 357 28.40 1.88 -2.40
C ALA A 357 28.28 0.35 -2.29
N SER A 358 27.96 -0.17 -1.10
CA SER A 358 27.70 -1.60 -0.89
C SER A 358 26.48 -2.07 -1.69
N VAL A 359 25.44 -1.25 -1.81
CA VAL A 359 24.25 -1.57 -2.62
C VAL A 359 24.63 -1.80 -4.08
N VAL A 360 25.42 -0.89 -4.64
CA VAL A 360 25.87 -0.97 -6.05
C VAL A 360 26.73 -2.21 -6.27
N ALA A 361 27.67 -2.50 -5.36
CA ALA A 361 28.50 -3.69 -5.43
C ALA A 361 27.70 -5.00 -5.29
N GLU A 362 26.69 -5.03 -4.42
CA GLU A 362 25.89 -6.23 -4.16
C GLU A 362 24.99 -6.61 -5.35
N LEU A 363 24.42 -5.61 -6.04
CA LEU A 363 23.40 -5.81 -7.06
C LEU A 363 23.89 -5.63 -8.50
N GLY A 364 25.01 -4.95 -8.73
CA GLY A 364 25.46 -4.56 -10.07
C GLY A 364 25.58 -5.73 -11.05
N ASP A 365 26.14 -6.85 -10.60
CA ASP A 365 26.35 -8.02 -11.46
C ASP A 365 25.10 -8.87 -11.67
N VAL A 366 24.20 -8.91 -10.69
CA VAL A 366 23.01 -9.78 -10.69
C VAL A 366 21.80 -9.12 -11.34
N LEU A 367 21.81 -7.80 -11.56
CA LEU A 367 20.71 -7.12 -12.26
C LEU A 367 20.44 -7.69 -13.66
N ARG A 368 21.48 -8.23 -14.31
CA ARG A 368 21.38 -8.78 -15.67
C ARG A 368 20.61 -10.09 -15.75
N GLY A 369 20.50 -10.85 -14.67
CA GLY A 369 19.93 -12.20 -14.70
C GLY A 369 20.40 -13.08 -13.56
N VAL A 370 19.99 -14.35 -13.62
CA VAL A 370 20.47 -15.39 -12.71
C VAL A 370 21.61 -16.17 -13.34
N ASN A 371 22.60 -16.58 -12.54
CA ASN A 371 23.68 -17.45 -13.02
C ASN A 371 23.28 -18.92 -12.82
N VAL A 372 23.25 -19.67 -13.91
CA VAL A 372 23.00 -21.11 -13.93
C VAL A 372 24.18 -21.78 -14.64
N ASN A 373 24.94 -22.57 -13.88
CA ASN A 373 26.10 -23.34 -14.40
C ASN A 373 27.11 -22.48 -15.19
N GLY A 374 27.36 -21.24 -14.78
CA GLY A 374 28.29 -20.32 -15.44
C GLY A 374 27.68 -19.52 -16.59
N GLN A 375 26.41 -19.76 -16.95
CA GLN A 375 25.67 -19.00 -17.94
C GLN A 375 24.66 -18.06 -17.26
N VAL A 376 24.67 -16.79 -17.65
CA VAL A 376 23.65 -15.83 -17.19
C VAL A 376 22.38 -16.04 -17.99
N ILE A 377 21.27 -16.34 -17.30
CA ILE A 377 19.92 -16.37 -17.85
C ILE A 377 19.27 -15.01 -17.56
N PRO A 378 19.08 -14.15 -18.57
CA PRO A 378 18.65 -12.79 -18.33
C PRO A 378 17.23 -12.69 -17.75
N PHE A 379 17.02 -11.71 -16.88
CA PHE A 379 15.66 -11.31 -16.51
C PHE A 379 14.99 -10.60 -17.67
N HIS A 380 13.69 -10.79 -17.82
CA HIS A 380 12.86 -9.84 -18.56
C HIS A 380 12.94 -8.47 -17.86
N LEU A 381 12.88 -7.37 -18.63
CA LEU A 381 12.96 -6.01 -18.09
C LEU A 381 12.01 -5.76 -16.90
N SER A 382 10.78 -6.28 -17.01
CA SER A 382 9.73 -6.17 -16.00
C SER A 382 9.69 -7.30 -14.98
N HIS A 383 10.69 -8.17 -14.90
CA HIS A 383 10.71 -9.18 -13.84
C HIS A 383 10.68 -8.48 -12.47
N SER A 384 9.84 -8.96 -11.55
CA SER A 384 9.62 -8.39 -10.20
C SER A 384 10.93 -8.09 -9.45
N VAL A 385 11.84 -9.07 -9.39
CA VAL A 385 13.17 -8.95 -8.78
C VAL A 385 14.04 -7.91 -9.49
N ALA A 386 13.96 -7.81 -10.82
CA ALA A 386 14.68 -6.80 -11.59
C ALA A 386 14.14 -5.39 -11.34
N ILE A 387 12.82 -5.22 -11.25
CA ILE A 387 12.15 -3.96 -10.87
C ILE A 387 12.64 -3.53 -9.48
N ALA A 388 12.59 -4.43 -8.51
CA ALA A 388 13.00 -4.15 -7.13
C ALA A 388 14.49 -3.78 -7.02
N MET A 389 15.38 -4.52 -7.70
CA MET A 389 16.81 -4.18 -7.76
C MET A 389 17.04 -2.83 -8.44
N THR A 390 16.33 -2.53 -9.54
CA THR A 390 16.46 -1.27 -10.29
C THR A 390 16.09 -0.07 -9.41
N ARG A 391 15.02 -0.17 -8.60
CA ARG A 391 14.63 0.88 -7.66
C ARG A 391 15.71 1.14 -6.60
N VAL A 392 16.18 0.06 -5.96
CA VAL A 392 17.23 0.15 -4.92
C VAL A 392 18.55 0.70 -5.47
N LEU A 393 18.96 0.26 -6.67
CA LEU A 393 20.15 0.76 -7.37
C LEU A 393 20.01 2.23 -7.75
N SER A 394 18.85 2.65 -8.30
CA SER A 394 18.60 4.04 -8.62
C SER A 394 18.79 4.95 -7.41
N ASP A 395 18.21 4.56 -6.26
CA ASP A 395 18.26 5.39 -5.05
C ASP A 395 19.68 5.48 -4.51
N ALA A 396 20.42 4.36 -4.48
CA ALA A 396 21.82 4.35 -4.09
C ALA A 396 22.70 5.23 -5.00
N GLN A 397 22.53 5.14 -6.33
CA GLN A 397 23.29 5.96 -7.28
C GLN A 397 23.00 7.45 -7.09
N LEU A 398 21.74 7.82 -6.88
CA LEU A 398 21.36 9.21 -6.64
C LEU A 398 21.99 9.75 -5.35
N LYS A 399 22.05 8.94 -4.29
CA LYS A 399 22.67 9.30 -3.01
C LYS A 399 24.20 9.38 -3.08
N LEU A 400 24.82 8.65 -4.01
CA LEU A 400 26.25 8.75 -4.33
C LEU A 400 26.59 9.94 -5.23
N GLY A 401 25.60 10.69 -5.72
CA GLY A 401 25.81 11.79 -6.67
C GLY A 401 25.94 11.33 -8.13
N ASN A 402 25.76 10.04 -8.43
CA ASN A 402 25.84 9.49 -9.78
C ASN A 402 24.51 9.69 -10.54
N VAL A 403 24.16 10.95 -10.81
CA VAL A 403 22.85 11.35 -11.36
C VAL A 403 22.54 10.67 -12.69
N VAL A 404 23.53 10.52 -13.58
CA VAL A 404 23.36 9.89 -14.90
C VAL A 404 23.01 8.41 -14.78
N GLU A 405 23.64 7.67 -13.87
CA GLU A 405 23.31 6.27 -13.63
C GLU A 405 21.94 6.11 -12.99
N ALA A 406 21.59 6.98 -12.04
CA ALA A 406 20.24 7.02 -11.46
C ALA A 406 19.17 7.28 -12.54
N TYR A 407 19.43 8.20 -13.47
CA TYR A 407 18.57 8.45 -14.63
C TYR A 407 18.36 7.19 -15.48
N LYS A 408 19.44 6.47 -15.83
CA LYS A 408 19.35 5.23 -16.62
C LYS A 408 18.50 4.18 -15.92
N PHE A 409 18.67 4.00 -14.60
CA PHE A 409 17.84 3.08 -13.82
C PHE A 409 16.38 3.54 -13.76
N ARG A 410 16.10 4.84 -13.59
CA ARG A 410 14.73 5.38 -13.58
C ARG A 410 14.03 5.22 -14.93
N ARG A 411 14.76 5.43 -16.03
CA ARG A 411 14.26 5.16 -17.39
C ARG A 411 13.90 3.68 -17.55
N ARG A 412 14.80 2.79 -17.11
CA ARG A 412 14.61 1.33 -17.13
C ARG A 412 13.37 0.95 -16.32
N LEU A 413 13.24 1.47 -15.09
CA LEU A 413 12.12 1.22 -14.19
C LEU A 413 10.78 1.69 -14.78
N LEU A 414 10.75 2.90 -15.35
CA LEU A 414 9.54 3.44 -15.96
C LEU A 414 9.06 2.55 -17.11
N LYS A 415 9.96 2.15 -18.01
CA LYS A 415 9.65 1.22 -19.10
C LYS A 415 9.15 -0.13 -18.59
N ALA A 416 9.81 -0.66 -17.55
CA ALA A 416 9.43 -1.93 -16.93
C ALA A 416 7.99 -1.88 -16.41
N LEU A 417 7.64 -0.82 -15.66
CA LEU A 417 6.31 -0.63 -15.07
C LEU A 417 5.24 -0.31 -16.12
N GLN A 418 5.55 0.46 -17.16
CA GLN A 418 4.59 0.75 -18.24
C GLN A 418 4.05 -0.51 -18.94
N LEU A 419 4.84 -1.59 -18.94
CA LEU A 419 4.41 -2.86 -19.53
C LEU A 419 3.50 -3.68 -18.60
N VAL A 420 3.73 -3.63 -17.29
CA VAL A 420 3.08 -4.53 -16.33
C VAL A 420 2.05 -3.88 -15.43
N SER A 421 2.13 -2.56 -15.27
CA SER A 421 1.23 -1.79 -14.44
C SER A 421 0.03 -1.30 -15.24
N TRP A 422 -1.03 -1.04 -14.48
CA TRP A 422 -2.29 -0.51 -14.98
C TRP A 422 -2.12 0.94 -15.39
N ARG A 423 -2.95 1.42 -16.32
CA ARG A 423 -2.93 2.82 -16.78
C ARG A 423 -2.96 3.82 -15.61
N TYR A 424 -3.74 3.50 -14.59
CA TYR A 424 -3.87 4.30 -13.38
C TYR A 424 -3.39 3.48 -12.17
N HIS A 425 -2.10 3.59 -11.89
CA HIS A 425 -1.43 2.86 -10.80
C HIS A 425 -0.45 3.81 -10.10
N LEU A 426 -0.56 3.96 -8.78
CA LEU A 426 0.26 4.93 -8.03
C LEU A 426 1.77 4.67 -8.13
N PRO A 427 2.27 3.41 -8.05
CA PRO A 427 3.67 3.10 -8.32
C PRO A 427 4.15 3.55 -9.72
N LEU A 428 3.31 3.44 -10.75
CA LEU A 428 3.63 3.95 -12.09
C LEU A 428 3.70 5.49 -12.11
N ALA A 429 2.79 6.16 -11.42
CA ALA A 429 2.87 7.61 -11.24
C ALA A 429 4.20 8.01 -10.58
N LEU A 430 4.56 7.38 -9.47
CA LEU A 430 5.81 7.66 -8.76
C LEU A 430 7.03 7.42 -9.65
N ALA A 431 7.03 6.37 -10.48
CA ALA A 431 8.11 6.14 -11.46
C ALA A 431 8.23 7.28 -12.49
N HIS A 432 7.10 7.80 -12.98
CA HIS A 432 7.09 8.99 -13.83
C HIS A 432 7.67 10.22 -13.12
N PHE A 433 7.29 10.46 -11.87
CA PHE A 433 7.80 11.57 -11.07
C PHE A 433 9.31 11.46 -10.83
N ASP A 434 9.78 10.29 -10.42
CA ASP A 434 11.20 10.04 -10.19
C ASP A 434 12.01 10.20 -11.47
N TYR A 435 11.51 9.69 -12.60
CA TYR A 435 12.16 9.87 -13.89
C TYR A 435 12.27 11.35 -14.26
N ALA A 436 11.17 12.11 -14.12
CA ALA A 436 11.16 13.54 -14.38
C ALA A 436 12.11 14.32 -13.46
N GLU A 437 12.19 13.99 -12.17
CA GLU A 437 13.13 14.62 -11.25
C GLU A 437 14.60 14.32 -11.59
N ALA A 438 14.91 13.12 -12.07
CA ALA A 438 16.26 12.79 -12.51
C ALA A 438 16.65 13.61 -13.76
N LEU A 439 15.75 13.71 -14.74
CA LEU A 439 15.91 14.58 -15.90
C LEU A 439 16.10 16.05 -15.50
N ARG A 440 15.25 16.55 -14.60
CA ARG A 440 15.35 17.93 -14.10
C ARG A 440 16.72 18.22 -13.50
N ARG A 441 17.25 17.30 -12.67
CA ARG A 441 18.60 17.43 -12.08
C ARG A 441 19.69 17.48 -13.16
N MET A 442 19.62 16.60 -14.16
CA MET A 442 20.57 16.60 -15.29
C MET A 442 20.50 17.87 -16.14
N LEU A 443 19.31 18.46 -16.29
CA LEU A 443 19.12 19.64 -17.14
C LEU A 443 19.49 20.95 -16.44
N VAL A 444 19.26 21.04 -15.12
CA VAL A 444 19.51 22.25 -14.32
C VAL A 444 20.99 22.39 -13.94
N ASP A 445 21.66 21.28 -13.62
CA ASP A 445 23.07 21.31 -13.26
C ASP A 445 23.96 21.28 -14.50
N SER A 446 24.54 22.43 -14.85
CA SER A 446 25.46 22.58 -15.98
C SER A 446 26.75 21.75 -15.84
N THR A 447 27.04 21.22 -14.65
CA THR A 447 28.23 20.39 -14.38
C THR A 447 27.95 18.89 -14.47
N THR A 448 26.67 18.48 -14.48
CA THR A 448 26.31 17.08 -14.70
C THR A 448 26.43 16.75 -16.20
N PRO A 449 27.28 15.78 -16.60
CA PRO A 449 27.41 15.42 -18.00
C PRO A 449 26.07 14.85 -18.51
N VAL A 450 25.51 15.48 -19.54
CA VAL A 450 24.42 14.89 -20.33
C VAL A 450 25.05 13.75 -21.14
N CYS A 451 24.39 12.59 -21.23
CA CYS A 451 24.92 11.51 -22.08
C CYS A 451 25.18 12.05 -23.49
N GLU A 452 26.35 11.77 -24.05
CA GLU A 452 26.88 12.36 -25.30
C GLU A 452 25.94 12.25 -26.52
N ASN A 453 24.95 11.35 -26.46
CA ASN A 453 24.01 11.06 -27.53
C ASN A 453 22.57 11.59 -27.29
N LEU A 454 22.33 12.40 -26.25
CA LEU A 454 20.98 12.87 -25.90
C LEU A 454 20.81 14.37 -26.18
N ASP A 455 19.80 14.71 -26.98
CA ASP A 455 19.38 16.09 -27.25
C ASP A 455 18.73 16.72 -26.00
N ARG A 456 19.20 17.90 -25.57
CA ARG A 456 18.64 18.59 -24.40
C ARG A 456 17.17 18.94 -24.59
N ASP A 457 16.76 19.29 -25.81
CA ASP A 457 15.37 19.61 -26.10
C ASP A 457 14.49 18.35 -26.02
N GLU A 458 15.00 17.20 -26.45
CA GLU A 458 14.35 15.90 -26.28
C GLU A 458 14.18 15.54 -24.80
N LEU A 459 15.23 15.69 -24.00
CA LEU A 459 15.18 15.44 -22.55
C LEU A 459 14.19 16.35 -21.84
N GLN A 460 14.08 17.62 -22.25
CA GLN A 460 13.09 18.55 -21.70
C GLN A 460 11.66 18.14 -22.08
N ARG A 461 11.44 17.66 -23.32
CA ARG A 461 10.14 17.10 -23.74
C ARG A 461 9.78 15.86 -22.93
N GLU A 462 10.70 14.91 -22.75
CA GLU A 462 10.47 13.71 -21.94
C GLU A 462 10.16 14.03 -20.46
N MET A 463 10.86 15.00 -19.89
CA MET A 463 10.64 15.47 -18.51
C MET A 463 9.22 16.01 -18.35
N ARG A 464 8.79 16.91 -19.24
CA ARG A 464 7.44 17.49 -19.21
C ARG A 464 6.37 16.43 -19.41
N ALA A 465 6.55 15.52 -20.36
CA ALA A 465 5.63 14.41 -20.59
C ALA A 465 5.48 13.52 -19.36
N SER A 466 6.58 13.27 -18.64
CA SER A 466 6.56 12.44 -17.43
C SER A 466 5.88 13.13 -16.24
N TYR A 467 6.12 14.42 -16.02
CA TYR A 467 5.36 15.17 -15.01
C TYR A 467 3.86 15.24 -15.34
N GLN A 468 3.50 15.38 -16.63
CA GLN A 468 2.10 15.34 -17.07
C GLN A 468 1.46 13.99 -16.78
N ALA A 469 2.12 12.89 -17.15
CA ALA A 469 1.64 11.54 -16.88
C ALA A 469 1.45 11.27 -15.37
N PHE A 470 2.39 11.71 -14.52
CA PHE A 470 2.23 11.65 -13.07
C PHE A 470 0.98 12.43 -12.60
N SER A 471 0.79 13.66 -13.10
CA SER A 471 -0.35 14.51 -12.75
C SER A 471 -1.69 13.87 -13.16
N ASP A 472 -1.74 13.27 -14.34
CA ASP A 472 -2.95 12.62 -14.88
C ASP A 472 -3.30 11.36 -14.10
N ILE A 473 -2.31 10.54 -13.74
CA ILE A 473 -2.53 9.36 -12.92
C ILE A 473 -3.00 9.76 -11.51
N CYS A 474 -2.33 10.72 -10.88
CA CYS A 474 -2.73 11.21 -9.56
C CYS A 474 -4.14 11.84 -9.58
N ALA A 475 -4.54 12.52 -10.67
CA ALA A 475 -5.88 13.09 -10.76
C ALA A 475 -6.99 12.02 -10.71
N VAL A 476 -6.72 10.82 -11.25
CA VAL A 476 -7.65 9.67 -11.17
C VAL A 476 -7.56 9.01 -9.80
N CYS A 477 -6.35 8.68 -9.35
CA CYS A 477 -6.15 7.88 -8.14
C CYS A 477 -6.41 8.65 -6.83
N LEU A 478 -6.10 9.94 -6.79
CA LEU A 478 -6.09 10.77 -5.56
C LEU A 478 -7.03 11.99 -5.64
N GLY A 479 -7.63 12.24 -6.81
CA GLY A 479 -8.44 13.43 -7.05
C GLY A 479 -7.64 14.72 -7.29
N LYS A 480 -8.35 15.80 -7.65
CA LYS A 480 -7.74 17.08 -8.06
C LYS A 480 -7.06 17.88 -6.93
N PRO A 481 -7.55 17.94 -5.67
CA PRO A 481 -6.95 18.79 -4.64
C PRO A 481 -5.73 18.17 -3.93
N HIS A 482 -5.26 16.99 -4.34
CA HIS A 482 -4.24 16.26 -3.58
C HIS A 482 -2.85 16.95 -3.59
N PRO A 483 -2.15 17.11 -2.44
CA PRO A 483 -0.85 17.79 -2.34
C PRO A 483 0.25 17.24 -3.27
N LEU A 484 0.31 15.91 -3.45
CA LEU A 484 1.24 15.27 -4.37
C LEU A 484 1.07 15.76 -5.82
N ARG A 485 -0.16 16.05 -6.25
CA ARG A 485 -0.47 16.58 -7.58
C ARG A 485 -0.01 18.04 -7.72
N HIS A 486 -0.21 18.86 -6.69
CA HIS A 486 0.23 20.26 -6.68
C HIS A 486 1.73 20.40 -6.91
N ARG A 487 2.55 19.49 -6.34
CA ARG A 487 4.01 19.49 -6.54
C ARG A 487 4.41 19.31 -8.00
N ALA A 488 3.78 18.37 -8.72
CA ALA A 488 4.10 18.19 -10.13
C ALA A 488 3.59 19.33 -11.02
N VAL A 489 2.41 19.89 -10.72
CA VAL A 489 1.91 21.07 -11.44
C VAL A 489 2.83 22.28 -11.21
N ALA A 490 3.40 22.43 -10.02
CA ALA A 490 4.42 23.44 -9.75
C ALA A 490 5.70 23.19 -10.57
N SER A 491 6.15 21.93 -10.67
CA SER A 491 7.33 21.57 -11.48
C SER A 491 7.12 21.76 -12.98
N LEU A 492 5.90 21.62 -13.50
CA LEU A 492 5.55 21.85 -14.92
C LEU A 492 5.64 23.32 -15.36
N LYS A 493 5.75 24.27 -14.42
CA LYS A 493 5.93 25.69 -14.70
C LYS A 493 7.38 26.08 -15.00
N TYR A 494 8.32 25.15 -14.82
CA TYR A 494 9.72 25.22 -15.23
C TYR A 494 9.90 24.45 -16.56
#